data_AF-A0A8J2KTL6-F1
#
_entry.id   AF-A0A8J2KTL6-F1
#
_cell.length_a   1.000
_cell.length_b   1.000
_cell.length_c   1.000
_cell.angle_alpha   90.00
_cell.angle_beta   90.00
_cell.angle_gamma   90.00
#
_symmetry.space_group_name_H-M   'P 1'
#
loop_
_entity.id
_entity.type
_entity.pdbx_description
1 polymer ?
#
loop_
_entity_poly.entity_id
_entity_poly.type
_entity_poly.pdbx_seq_one_letter_code
_entity_poly.pdbx_strand_id
1 'polypeptide(L)'
;MRQRGMFWPDDTTQKRKIVFRSSRHFGLGIKSEESSAHEEISKLFQHLDKSQGEAMSVKGVFNIPTFNVVAHRFLGEKYPHDDPGLTKVVDRLG
;
A
#
# COMPACT_ATOMS: atom_id res chain seq x y z
N MET A 1 -5.84 1.40 50.44
CA MET A 1 -5.14 2.27 49.47
C MET A 1 -4.33 1.40 48.51
N ARG A 2 -4.71 1.32 47.23
CA ARG A 2 -3.88 0.69 46.19
C ARG A 2 -3.41 1.79 45.23
N GLN A 3 -2.15 2.20 45.36
CA GLN A 3 -1.47 2.89 44.26
C GLN A 3 -0.91 1.83 43.32
N ARG A 4 -1.40 1.80 42.07
CA ARG A 4 -0.67 1.27 40.92
C ARG A 4 -1.03 2.11 39.71
N GLY A 5 -0.50 3.33 39.71
CA GLY A 5 -0.43 4.15 38.50
C GLY A 5 0.85 3.78 37.76
N MET A 6 0.72 2.96 36.72
CA MET A 6 1.61 2.97 35.55
C MET A 6 0.96 2.14 34.45
N PHE A 7 0.03 2.76 33.73
CA PHE A 7 -0.43 2.26 32.44
C PHE A 7 0.72 2.50 31.47
N TRP A 8 1.61 1.52 31.30
CA TRP A 8 2.50 1.51 30.13
C TRP A 8 1.57 1.61 28.92
N PRO A 9 1.71 2.63 28.05
CA PRO A 9 1.05 2.57 26.75
C PRO A 9 1.49 1.25 26.14
N ASP A 10 0.53 0.41 25.79
CA ASP A 10 0.82 -0.78 25.02
C ASP A 10 1.68 -0.33 23.84
N ASP A 11 2.84 -0.98 23.67
CA ASP A 11 3.81 -0.69 22.62
C ASP A 11 3.11 -0.53 21.25
N THR A 12 2.01 -1.28 21.05
CA THR A 12 1.17 -1.18 19.85
C THR A 12 0.46 0.17 19.67
N THR A 13 -0.02 0.84 20.71
CA THR A 13 -0.62 2.18 20.61
C THR A 13 0.44 3.23 20.29
N GLN A 14 1.63 3.11 20.89
CA GLN A 14 2.72 4.03 20.60
C GLN A 14 3.23 3.85 19.17
N LYS A 15 3.46 2.60 18.73
CA LYS A 15 3.81 2.26 17.34
C LYS A 15 2.78 2.77 16.35
N ARG A 16 1.48 2.57 16.62
CA ARG A 16 0.39 3.12 15.78
C ARG A 16 0.48 4.64 15.64
N LYS A 17 0.63 5.37 16.76
CA LYS A 17 0.77 6.83 16.73
C LYS A 17 2.00 7.30 15.96
N ILE A 18 3.10 6.56 16.02
CA ILE A 18 4.33 6.87 15.26
C ILE A 18 4.07 6.69 13.77
N VAL A 19 3.54 5.52 13.35
CA VAL A 19 3.21 5.23 11.94
C VAL A 19 2.22 6.26 11.38
N PHE A 20 1.14 6.58 12.09
CA PHE A 20 0.18 7.58 11.59
C PHE A 20 0.74 8.99 11.49
N ARG A 21 1.70 9.37 12.35
CA ARG A 21 2.38 10.66 12.24
C ARG A 21 3.36 10.67 11.08
N SER A 22 4.18 9.63 10.94
CA SER A 22 5.13 9.52 9.83
C SER A 22 4.41 9.44 8.48
N SER A 23 3.31 8.69 8.36
CA SER A 23 2.55 8.60 7.10
C SER A 23 2.02 9.96 6.64
N ARG A 24 1.56 10.81 7.57
CA ARG A 24 1.17 12.20 7.24
C ARG A 24 2.35 13.05 6.81
N HIS A 25 3.52 12.88 7.41
CA HIS A 25 4.76 13.52 6.95
C HIS A 25 5.19 13.04 5.55
N PHE A 26 4.92 11.77 5.21
CA PHE A 26 5.08 11.23 3.85
C PHE A 26 3.90 11.56 2.92
N GLY A 27 3.10 12.57 3.24
CA GLY A 27 2.02 13.04 2.37
C GLY A 27 0.83 12.10 2.30
N LEU A 28 0.44 11.44 3.40
CA LEU A 28 -0.88 10.82 3.50
C LEU A 28 -1.95 11.91 3.63
N GLY A 29 -2.92 11.94 2.71
CA GLY A 29 -4.04 12.87 2.68
C GLY A 29 -3.80 14.16 1.87
N ILE A 30 -2.72 14.25 1.09
CA ILE A 30 -2.47 15.39 0.18
C ILE A 30 -2.83 15.04 -1.26
N LYS A 31 -3.20 16.03 -2.08
CA LYS A 31 -3.66 15.82 -3.47
C LYS A 31 -2.67 15.03 -4.35
N SER A 32 -1.36 15.14 -4.12
CA SER A 32 -0.36 14.39 -4.90
C SER A 32 -0.41 12.88 -4.64
N GLU A 33 -0.85 12.43 -3.46
CA GLU A 33 -1.13 11.02 -3.21
C GLU A 33 -2.26 10.52 -4.11
N GLU A 34 -3.34 11.28 -4.14
CA GLU A 34 -4.54 10.94 -4.91
C GLU A 34 -4.19 10.81 -6.39
N SER A 35 -3.35 11.72 -6.91
CA SER A 35 -2.82 11.64 -8.28
C SER A 35 -2.04 10.34 -8.52
N SER A 36 -1.16 9.93 -7.60
CA SER A 36 -0.41 8.68 -7.74
C SER A 36 -1.31 7.44 -7.70
N ALA A 37 -2.34 7.44 -6.86
CA ALA A 37 -3.32 6.35 -6.83
C ALA A 37 -4.14 6.31 -8.13
N HIS A 38 -4.56 7.48 -8.62
CA HIS A 38 -5.30 7.60 -9.86
C HIS A 38 -4.49 7.14 -11.08
N GLU A 39 -3.18 7.39 -11.12
CA GLU A 39 -2.29 6.86 -12.15
C GLU A 39 -2.26 5.33 -12.17
N GLU A 40 -2.11 4.67 -11.00
CA GLU A 40 -2.10 3.20 -10.94
C GLU A 40 -3.47 2.61 -11.28
N ILE A 41 -4.56 3.26 -10.87
CA ILE A 41 -5.93 2.88 -11.28
C ILE A 41 -6.11 3.02 -12.80
N SER A 42 -5.57 4.08 -13.40
CA SER A 42 -5.64 4.29 -14.84
C SER A 42 -4.89 3.20 -15.61
N LYS A 43 -3.70 2.80 -15.13
CA LYS A 43 -2.94 1.68 -15.70
C LYS A 43 -3.69 0.36 -15.55
N LEU A 44 -4.33 0.15 -14.41
CA LEU A 44 -5.17 -1.03 -14.16
C LEU A 44 -6.33 -1.11 -15.16
N PHE A 45 -7.07 -0.02 -15.38
CA PHE A 45 -8.14 -0.01 -16.39
C PHE A 45 -7.62 -0.30 -17.80
N GLN A 46 -6.48 0.27 -18.20
CA GLN A 46 -5.86 -0.05 -19.48
C GLN A 46 -5.46 -1.53 -19.60
N HIS A 47 -5.07 -2.18 -18.50
CA HIS A 47 -4.77 -3.60 -18.48
C HIS A 47 -6.04 -4.45 -18.61
N LEU A 48 -7.12 -4.06 -17.93
CA LEU A 48 -8.43 -4.72 -18.01
C LEU A 48 -9.04 -4.59 -19.42
N ASP A 49 -8.97 -3.40 -20.04
CA ASP A 49 -9.48 -3.20 -21.39
C ASP A 49 -8.74 -4.07 -22.41
N LYS A 50 -7.43 -4.28 -22.22
CA LYS A 50 -6.61 -5.17 -23.06
C LYS A 50 -6.93 -6.65 -22.89
N SER A 51 -7.47 -7.06 -21.75
CA SER A 51 -7.78 -8.47 -21.52
C SER A 51 -9.02 -8.94 -22.27
N GLN A 52 -9.81 -8.03 -22.86
CA GLN A 52 -10.99 -8.35 -23.69
C GLN A 52 -11.97 -9.35 -23.05
N GLY A 53 -12.08 -9.36 -21.73
CA GLY A 53 -12.96 -10.28 -20.99
C GLY A 53 -12.39 -11.68 -20.74
N GLU A 54 -11.11 -11.92 -21.02
CA GLU A 54 -10.43 -13.16 -20.66
C GLU A 54 -10.39 -13.38 -19.14
N ALA A 55 -10.39 -14.65 -18.75
CA ALA A 55 -10.25 -15.04 -17.35
C ALA A 55 -8.88 -14.61 -16.83
N MET A 56 -8.86 -13.88 -15.72
CA MET A 56 -7.64 -13.36 -15.11
C MET A 56 -7.60 -13.61 -13.61
N SER A 57 -6.38 -13.64 -13.07
CA SER A 57 -6.17 -13.68 -11.62
C SER A 57 -6.34 -12.29 -11.03
N VAL A 58 -7.42 -12.09 -10.27
CA VAL A 58 -7.68 -10.83 -9.54
C VAL A 58 -6.50 -10.49 -8.60
N LYS A 59 -5.90 -11.51 -7.97
CA LYS A 59 -4.77 -11.33 -7.05
C LYS A 59 -3.56 -10.74 -7.76
N GLY A 60 -3.19 -11.25 -8.94
CA GLY A 60 -2.06 -10.72 -9.71
C GLY A 60 -2.34 -9.32 -10.25
N VAL A 61 -3.56 -9.11 -10.76
CA VAL A 61 -3.93 -7.88 -11.46
C VAL A 61 -4.12 -6.69 -10.51
N PHE A 62 -4.66 -6.90 -9.31
CA PHE A 62 -4.98 -5.79 -8.40
C PHE A 62 -3.91 -5.53 -7.33
N ASN A 63 -3.19 -6.56 -6.88
CA ASN A 63 -2.26 -6.40 -5.75
C ASN A 63 -0.98 -5.66 -6.15
N ILE A 64 -0.50 -5.82 -7.38
CA ILE A 64 0.70 -5.14 -7.88
C ILE A 64 0.48 -3.61 -7.95
N PRO A 65 -0.58 -3.08 -8.60
CA PRO A 65 -0.86 -1.65 -8.56
C PRO A 65 -1.09 -1.13 -7.14
N THR A 66 -1.79 -1.89 -6.30
CA THR A 66 -1.99 -1.53 -4.89
C THR A 66 -0.66 -1.40 -4.13
N PHE A 67 0.25 -2.35 -4.35
CA PHE A 67 1.58 -2.31 -3.75
C PHE A 67 2.38 -1.10 -4.24
N ASN A 68 2.31 -0.78 -5.54
CA ASN A 68 3.02 0.37 -6.11
C ASN A 68 2.56 1.71 -5.54
N VAL A 69 1.27 1.88 -5.21
CA VAL A 69 0.79 3.09 -4.51
C VAL A 69 1.43 3.22 -3.13
N VAL A 70 1.54 2.10 -2.39
CA VAL A 70 2.15 2.06 -1.07
C VAL A 70 3.67 2.24 -1.15
N ALA A 71 4.34 1.54 -2.08
CA ALA A 71 5.77 1.59 -2.29
C ALA A 71 6.23 2.99 -2.72
N HIS A 72 5.53 3.62 -3.66
CA HIS A 72 5.84 4.99 -4.07
C HIS A 72 5.78 5.95 -2.89
N ARG A 73 4.85 5.74 -1.94
CA ARG A 73 4.78 6.54 -0.70
C ARG A 73 5.98 6.31 0.21
N PHE A 74 6.28 5.06 0.53
CA PHE A 74 7.25 4.76 1.60
C PHE A 74 8.70 4.71 1.11
N LEU A 75 8.91 4.36 -0.15
CA LEU A 75 10.21 4.14 -0.78
C LEU A 75 10.53 5.20 -1.84
N GLY A 76 9.54 5.97 -2.30
CA GLY A 76 9.70 6.93 -3.39
C GLY A 76 9.79 6.28 -4.78
N GLU A 77 9.66 4.95 -4.87
CA GLU A 77 9.86 4.18 -6.10
C GLU A 77 8.60 3.37 -6.45
N LYS A 78 8.33 3.25 -7.76
CA LYS A 78 7.34 2.32 -8.31
C LYS A 78 8.08 1.15 -8.94
N TYR A 79 7.62 -0.07 -8.66
CA TYR A 79 8.18 -1.26 -9.27
C TYR A 79 7.52 -1.54 -10.63
N PRO A 80 8.25 -2.12 -11.59
CA PRO A 80 7.65 -2.66 -12.79
C PRO A 80 6.53 -3.66 -12.45
N HIS A 81 5.45 -3.65 -13.23
CA HIS A 81 4.32 -4.55 -12.98
C HIS A 81 4.69 -6.03 -13.24
N ASP A 82 5.75 -6.27 -14.00
CA ASP A 82 6.34 -7.57 -14.31
C ASP A 82 7.55 -7.90 -13.40
N ASP A 83 7.79 -7.13 -12.34
CA ASP A 83 8.91 -7.36 -11.43
C ASP A 83 8.79 -8.76 -10.77
N PRO A 84 9.77 -9.66 -10.96
CA PRO A 84 9.72 -11.01 -10.42
C PRO A 84 9.78 -11.05 -8.89
N GLY A 85 10.41 -10.06 -8.26
CA GLY A 85 10.49 -9.95 -6.81
C GLY A 85 9.14 -9.56 -6.22
N LEU A 86 8.48 -8.57 -6.79
CA LEU A 86 7.15 -8.13 -6.40
C LEU A 86 6.11 -9.23 -6.63
N THR A 87 6.18 -9.92 -7.77
CA THR A 87 5.30 -11.07 -8.06
C THR A 87 5.42 -12.13 -6.96
N LYS A 88 6.64 -12.48 -6.54
CA LYS A 88 6.87 -13.42 -5.43
C LYS A 88 6.31 -12.92 -4.09
N VAL A 89 6.37 -11.62 -3.81
CA VAL A 89 5.80 -11.03 -2.60
C VAL A 89 4.27 -11.12 -2.65
N VAL A 90 3.66 -10.75 -3.78
CA VAL A 90 2.21 -10.80 -3.99
C VAL A 90 1.68 -12.22 -3.91
N ASP A 91 2.37 -13.20 -4.50
CA ASP A 91 1.95 -14.61 -4.44
C ASP A 91 1.89 -15.13 -3.00
N ARG A 92 2.81 -14.69 -2.15
CA ARG A 92 2.86 -15.06 -0.73
C ARG A 92 1.74 -14.42 0.11
N LEU A 93 1.08 -13.37 -0.38
CA LEU A 93 0.08 -12.61 0.39
C LEU A 93 -1.29 -13.29 0.53
N GLY A 94 -1.43 -14.59 0.21
CA GLY A 94 -2.62 -15.41 0.51
C GLY A 94 -3.90 -14.89 -0.13
#